data_AF-A0A2D9BA05-F1
#
_entry.id   AF-A0A2D9BA05-F1
#
_cell.length_a   1.000
_cell.length_b   1.000
_cell.length_c   1.000
_cell.angle_alpha   90.00
_cell.angle_beta   90.00
_cell.angle_gamma   90.00
#
_symmetry.space_group_name_H-M   'P 1'
#
loop_
_entity.id
_entity.type
_entity.pdbx_description
1 polymer ?
#
loop_
_entity_poly.entity_id
_entity_poly.type
_entity_poly.pdbx_seq_one_letter_code
_entity_poly.pdbx_strand_id
1 'polypeptide(L)'
;MKKLGFLAIFATFFFTSCDDGEIITTSFDFPETNLQFCGGPGGYLFYKTNDAGTESISLLLGNANELFQSSDTLATTLNGTSNIVNYRIYNDVVDGTYFCSEVPPTTPQVVTEYIASSGTAVLYINTTLFDNDNLDENEEGLTTDTDNDGLLNYYDFDDDGDNVPTILELDTENADGDNNPLTNPKDTDNDGIPDYLDEDDDGDGILTRYEDADGDLDPTNDITDPAVGADYLNPAVANSNPIDEYREHEFNYTSDIILILENFILINGEEEINRERFPMGTIDAIETGVQTVVPVFVD
;
A
#
# COMPACT_ATOMS: atom_id res chain seq x y z
N MET A 1 58.43 68.42 -57.47
CA MET A 1 57.10 67.80 -57.28
C MET A 1 57.23 66.28 -57.37
N LYS A 2 57.33 65.55 -56.26
CA LYS A 2 56.95 64.13 -56.15
C LYS A 2 56.45 63.89 -54.72
N LYS A 3 55.20 63.44 -54.62
CA LYS A 3 54.41 63.24 -53.39
C LYS A 3 54.80 61.91 -52.76
N LEU A 4 54.94 61.88 -51.43
CA LEU A 4 55.13 60.68 -50.63
C LEU A 4 53.74 60.22 -50.14
N GLY A 5 53.30 59.03 -50.56
CA GLY A 5 52.05 58.40 -50.11
C GLY A 5 52.36 57.31 -49.09
N PHE A 6 51.79 57.43 -47.88
CA PHE A 6 51.84 56.42 -46.83
C PHE A 6 50.81 55.32 -47.12
N LEU A 7 51.25 54.06 -47.11
CA LEU A 7 50.41 52.87 -47.27
C LEU A 7 50.17 52.27 -45.87
N ALA A 8 48.91 52.28 -45.41
CA ALA A 8 48.49 51.61 -44.18
C ALA A 8 48.21 50.12 -44.49
N ILE A 9 48.90 49.22 -43.78
CA ILE A 9 48.70 47.78 -43.86
C ILE A 9 47.59 47.41 -42.87
N PHE A 10 46.45 46.95 -43.40
CA PHE A 10 45.33 46.42 -42.65
C PHE A 10 45.60 44.93 -42.38
N ALA A 11 45.92 44.58 -41.13
CA ALA A 11 46.11 43.20 -40.71
C ALA A 11 44.76 42.60 -40.30
N THR A 12 44.17 41.82 -41.19
CA THR A 12 42.91 41.10 -40.93
C THR A 12 43.22 39.84 -40.11
N PHE A 13 42.96 39.90 -38.81
CA PHE A 13 43.01 38.76 -37.89
C PHE A 13 41.75 37.91 -38.15
N PHE A 14 41.94 36.69 -38.68
CA PHE A 14 40.90 35.67 -38.73
C PHE A 14 40.69 35.15 -37.31
N PHE A 15 39.58 35.52 -36.67
CA PHE A 15 39.09 34.84 -35.48
C PHE A 15 38.47 33.51 -35.92
N THR A 16 39.18 32.41 -35.68
CA THR A 16 38.57 31.08 -35.64
C THR A 16 37.72 31.01 -34.37
N SER A 17 36.40 31.02 -34.52
CA SER A 17 35.50 30.67 -33.42
C SER A 17 35.70 29.19 -33.10
N CYS A 18 36.26 28.89 -31.93
CA CYS A 18 35.99 27.61 -31.30
C CYS A 18 34.50 27.65 -30.90
N ASP A 19 33.71 26.81 -31.56
CA ASP A 19 32.40 26.42 -31.09
C ASP A 19 32.65 25.48 -29.89
N ASP A 20 32.85 26.06 -28.71
CA ASP A 20 32.96 25.31 -27.45
C ASP A 20 31.57 24.79 -27.16
N GLY A 21 31.30 23.59 -27.69
CA GLY A 21 30.02 22.89 -27.65
C GLY A 21 29.28 23.17 -26.35
N GLU A 22 28.05 23.66 -26.50
CA GLU A 22 27.15 23.94 -25.41
C GLU A 22 27.08 22.70 -24.51
N ILE A 23 27.66 22.79 -23.31
CA ILE A 23 27.57 21.73 -22.31
C ILE A 23 26.13 21.77 -21.82
N ILE A 24 25.28 20.94 -22.42
CA ILE A 24 23.93 20.68 -21.93
C ILE A 24 24.11 19.89 -20.63
N THR A 25 24.21 20.58 -19.51
CA THR A 25 24.10 19.93 -18.21
C THR A 25 22.63 19.53 -18.05
N THR A 26 22.32 18.26 -18.26
CA THR A 26 21.01 17.70 -17.88
C THR A 26 20.84 17.90 -16.38
N SER A 27 19.98 18.84 -15.98
CA SER A 27 19.61 19.01 -14.59
C SER A 27 18.70 17.86 -14.22
N PHE A 28 19.29 16.78 -13.71
CA PHE A 28 18.56 15.65 -13.16
C PHE A 28 17.92 16.07 -11.83
N ASP A 29 16.86 16.86 -11.92
CA ASP A 29 16.17 17.51 -10.82
C ASP A 29 14.68 17.22 -10.94
N PHE A 30 14.14 16.56 -9.92
CA PHE A 30 12.76 16.09 -9.89
C PHE A 30 12.15 16.44 -8.54
N PRO A 31 10.90 16.91 -8.51
CA PRO A 31 10.18 17.13 -7.26
C PRO A 31 10.03 15.83 -6.47
N GLU A 32 10.12 15.94 -5.14
CA GLU A 32 10.04 14.81 -4.21
C GLU A 32 8.61 14.24 -4.10
N THR A 33 7.57 15.02 -4.43
CA THR A 33 6.15 14.69 -4.13
C THR A 33 5.36 14.12 -5.31
N ASN A 34 5.97 13.90 -6.48
CA ASN A 34 5.23 13.64 -7.73
C ASN A 34 5.37 12.20 -8.24
N LEU A 35 5.51 11.22 -7.35
CA LEU A 35 5.51 9.82 -7.79
C LEU A 35 4.10 9.44 -8.23
N GLN A 36 3.98 8.98 -9.46
CA GLN A 36 2.74 8.50 -10.05
C GLN A 36 2.88 7.02 -10.39
N PHE A 37 1.75 6.32 -10.41
CA PHE A 37 1.69 4.88 -10.64
C PHE A 37 0.55 4.52 -11.59
N CYS A 38 0.78 3.52 -12.41
CA CYS A 38 -0.24 2.79 -13.14
C CYS A 38 0.25 1.40 -13.53
N GLY A 39 -0.69 0.53 -13.94
CA GLY A 39 -0.41 -0.86 -14.26
C GLY A 39 -0.85 -1.81 -13.15
N GLY A 40 -0.31 -3.02 -13.16
CA GLY A 40 -0.73 -4.11 -12.28
C GLY A 40 0.09 -5.38 -12.57
N PRO A 41 -0.43 -6.57 -12.24
CA PRO A 41 0.27 -7.83 -12.50
C PRO A 41 0.76 -7.94 -13.95
N GLY A 42 2.06 -8.17 -14.08
CA GLY A 42 2.81 -8.23 -15.33
C GLY A 42 3.60 -6.96 -15.65
N GLY A 43 3.25 -5.81 -15.05
CA GLY A 43 3.92 -4.53 -15.30
C GLY A 43 3.40 -3.39 -14.42
N TYR A 44 4.14 -3.10 -13.35
CA TYR A 44 3.91 -1.95 -12.47
C TYR A 44 4.78 -0.78 -12.94
N LEU A 45 4.17 0.30 -13.42
CA LEU A 45 4.87 1.48 -13.93
C LEU A 45 4.80 2.61 -12.91
N PHE A 46 5.96 2.98 -12.38
CA PHE A 46 6.14 4.15 -11.53
C PHE A 46 6.86 5.23 -12.32
N TYR A 47 6.43 6.48 -12.22
CA TYR A 47 7.08 7.56 -12.96
C TYR A 47 6.92 8.90 -12.25
N LYS A 48 7.81 9.83 -12.58
CA LYS A 48 7.66 11.24 -12.26
C LYS A 48 8.27 12.12 -13.33
N THR A 49 7.76 13.33 -13.44
CA THR A 49 8.26 14.36 -14.35
C THR A 49 8.92 15.49 -13.60
N ASN A 50 9.81 16.22 -14.27
CA ASN A 50 10.31 17.49 -13.74
C ASN A 50 9.19 18.55 -13.72
N ASP A 51 9.44 19.70 -13.10
CA ASP A 51 8.46 20.79 -12.97
C ASP A 51 7.99 21.36 -14.31
N ALA A 52 8.84 21.28 -15.35
CA ALA A 52 8.50 21.72 -16.70
C ALA A 52 7.66 20.68 -17.48
N GLY A 53 7.59 19.44 -16.99
CA GLY A 53 6.96 18.31 -17.69
C GLY A 53 7.68 17.89 -18.98
N THR A 54 8.93 18.28 -19.19
CA THR A 54 9.72 17.95 -20.40
C THR A 54 10.77 16.88 -20.14
N GLU A 55 10.90 16.42 -18.90
CA GLU A 55 11.77 15.30 -18.53
C GLU A 55 11.02 14.33 -17.64
N SER A 56 11.34 13.05 -17.72
CA SER A 56 10.78 12.01 -16.85
C SER A 56 11.84 11.01 -16.42
N ILE A 57 11.62 10.43 -15.25
CA ILE A 57 12.23 9.17 -14.86
C ILE A 57 11.11 8.18 -14.53
N SER A 58 11.20 6.98 -15.08
CA SER A 58 10.23 5.92 -14.80
C SER A 58 10.90 4.59 -14.54
N LEU A 59 10.23 3.77 -13.75
CA LEU A 59 10.55 2.39 -13.44
C LEU A 59 9.38 1.52 -13.90
N LEU A 60 9.63 0.59 -14.81
CA LEU A 60 8.74 -0.53 -15.09
C LEU A 60 9.23 -1.74 -14.30
N LEU A 61 8.38 -2.30 -13.43
CA LEU A 61 8.61 -3.54 -12.71
C LEU A 61 7.77 -4.66 -13.31
N GLY A 62 8.42 -5.61 -13.95
CA GLY A 62 7.80 -6.85 -14.42
C GLY A 62 7.66 -7.84 -13.28
N ASN A 63 6.58 -7.72 -12.51
CA ASN A 63 6.18 -8.71 -11.49
C ASN A 63 4.79 -9.24 -11.86
N ALA A 64 4.64 -10.57 -11.93
CA ALA A 64 3.38 -11.21 -12.30
C ALA A 64 2.42 -11.42 -11.13
N ASN A 65 2.88 -11.26 -9.88
CA ASN A 65 2.05 -11.36 -8.70
C ASN A 65 1.42 -10.00 -8.39
N GLU A 66 0.27 -10.03 -7.72
CA GLU A 66 -0.29 -8.85 -7.08
C GLU A 66 0.70 -8.26 -6.08
N LEU A 67 0.71 -6.93 -5.98
CA LEU A 67 1.48 -6.18 -5.01
C LEU A 67 0.50 -5.40 -4.14
N PHE A 68 0.99 -4.86 -3.01
CA PHE A 68 0.24 -3.94 -2.15
C PHE A 68 -0.90 -4.54 -1.33
N GLN A 69 -1.08 -5.86 -1.27
CA GLN A 69 -2.07 -6.51 -0.40
C GLN A 69 -1.50 -6.88 0.98
N SER A 70 -0.18 -6.76 1.16
CA SER A 70 0.52 -7.04 2.41
C SER A 70 1.82 -6.24 2.51
N SER A 71 2.26 -5.95 3.73
CA SER A 71 3.56 -5.33 3.98
C SER A 71 4.71 -6.19 3.44
N ASP A 72 5.61 -5.60 2.65
CA ASP A 72 6.76 -6.28 2.06
C ASP A 72 7.87 -5.28 1.70
N THR A 73 9.09 -5.78 1.52
CA THR A 73 10.20 -5.02 0.92
C THR A 73 10.71 -5.75 -0.31
N LEU A 74 10.29 -5.26 -1.48
CA LEU A 74 10.70 -5.81 -2.77
C LEU A 74 11.97 -5.10 -3.27
N ALA A 75 13.09 -5.82 -3.26
CA ALA A 75 14.34 -5.38 -3.87
C ALA A 75 14.59 -6.13 -5.19
N THR A 76 14.70 -5.39 -6.30
CA THR A 76 14.81 -5.97 -7.64
C THR A 76 15.93 -5.35 -8.46
N THR A 77 16.71 -6.20 -9.14
CA THR A 77 17.82 -5.75 -9.98
C THR A 77 17.30 -5.18 -11.30
N LEU A 78 17.83 -4.01 -11.67
CA LEU A 78 17.60 -3.37 -12.96
C LEU A 78 18.37 -4.14 -14.04
N ASN A 79 17.64 -4.73 -14.98
CA ASN A 79 18.17 -5.66 -15.98
C ASN A 79 17.89 -5.24 -17.43
N GLY A 80 17.23 -4.09 -17.62
CA GLY A 80 16.92 -3.53 -18.94
C GLY A 80 15.92 -4.35 -19.76
N THR A 81 15.27 -5.36 -19.17
CA THR A 81 14.29 -6.23 -19.86
C THR A 81 12.96 -6.34 -19.11
N SER A 82 12.96 -6.86 -17.89
CA SER A 82 11.75 -6.94 -17.05
C SER A 82 11.67 -5.82 -16.03
N ASN A 83 12.82 -5.35 -15.52
CA ASN A 83 12.91 -4.23 -14.59
C ASN A 83 13.72 -3.14 -15.27
N ILE A 84 13.02 -2.12 -15.76
CA ILE A 84 13.58 -1.09 -16.63
C ILE A 84 13.44 0.25 -15.94
N VAL A 85 14.55 0.96 -15.80
CA VAL A 85 14.51 2.40 -15.51
C VAL A 85 14.90 3.15 -16.77
N ASN A 86 14.11 4.15 -17.14
CA ASN A 86 14.44 5.09 -18.21
C ASN A 86 14.39 6.53 -17.70
N TYR A 87 15.36 7.34 -18.13
CA TYR A 87 15.33 8.80 -18.02
C TYR A 87 15.16 9.37 -19.43
N ARG A 88 14.12 10.18 -19.64
CA ARG A 88 13.74 10.68 -20.97
C ARG A 88 13.60 12.19 -20.98
N ILE A 89 13.98 12.80 -22.09
CA ILE A 89 13.75 14.21 -22.42
C ILE A 89 12.83 14.26 -23.62
N TYR A 90 11.82 15.14 -23.57
CA TYR A 90 10.78 15.27 -24.59
C TYR A 90 10.90 16.60 -25.34
N ASN A 91 10.35 16.64 -26.56
CA ASN A 91 10.31 17.87 -27.36
C ASN A 91 9.17 18.83 -26.98
N ASP A 92 8.27 18.41 -26.09
CA ASP A 92 7.14 19.18 -25.57
C ASP A 92 6.71 18.57 -24.22
N VAL A 93 5.81 19.25 -23.52
CA VAL A 93 5.31 18.86 -22.19
C VAL A 93 4.52 17.54 -22.28
N VAL A 94 4.87 16.57 -21.42
CA VAL A 94 4.11 15.33 -21.19
C VAL A 94 3.26 15.43 -19.93
N ASP A 95 2.11 14.76 -19.93
CA ASP A 95 1.26 14.59 -18.75
C ASP A 95 1.12 13.09 -18.39
N GLY A 96 0.32 12.78 -17.37
CA GLY A 96 0.14 11.40 -16.91
C GLY A 96 -0.45 10.45 -17.96
N THR A 97 -1.21 10.95 -18.95
CA THR A 97 -1.77 10.11 -20.03
C THR A 97 -0.70 9.57 -20.96
N TYR A 98 0.49 10.20 -20.97
CA TYR A 98 1.63 9.75 -21.75
C TYR A 98 2.16 8.39 -21.29
N PHE A 99 2.09 8.11 -19.99
CA PHE A 99 2.69 6.93 -19.37
C PHE A 99 1.69 5.78 -19.24
N CYS A 100 0.45 6.09 -18.84
CA CYS A 100 -0.54 5.09 -18.46
C CYS A 100 -1.46 4.65 -19.60
N SER A 101 -0.96 4.70 -20.84
CA SER A 101 -1.72 4.28 -22.01
C SER A 101 -1.23 2.93 -22.53
N GLU A 102 -2.18 2.06 -22.87
CA GLU A 102 -1.91 0.76 -23.51
C GLU A 102 -1.12 0.90 -24.82
N VAL A 103 -1.28 2.03 -25.50
CA VAL A 103 -0.55 2.37 -26.71
C VAL A 103 0.23 3.65 -26.46
N PRO A 104 1.57 3.58 -26.32
CA PRO A 104 2.40 4.74 -26.07
C PRO A 104 2.15 5.84 -27.10
N PRO A 105 1.92 7.10 -26.68
CA PRO A 105 1.63 8.16 -27.63
C PRO A 105 2.85 8.46 -28.50
N THR A 106 2.60 8.83 -29.76
CA THR A 106 3.66 9.30 -30.64
C THR A 106 3.98 10.78 -30.44
N THR A 107 3.26 11.51 -29.60
CA THR A 107 3.50 12.93 -29.32
C THR A 107 3.17 13.21 -27.86
N PRO A 108 4.03 13.90 -27.09
CA PRO A 108 5.38 14.38 -27.44
C PRO A 108 6.39 13.28 -27.83
N GLN A 109 7.43 13.66 -28.57
CA GLN A 109 8.51 12.77 -29.01
C GLN A 109 9.63 12.72 -27.97
N VAL A 110 10.18 11.54 -27.74
CA VAL A 110 11.40 11.37 -26.95
C VAL A 110 12.59 11.84 -27.77
N VAL A 111 13.27 12.88 -27.29
CA VAL A 111 14.49 13.45 -27.90
C VAL A 111 15.73 12.73 -27.41
N THR A 112 15.75 12.41 -26.12
CA THR A 112 16.87 11.76 -25.45
C THR A 112 16.33 10.67 -24.54
N GLU A 113 16.97 9.50 -24.55
CA GLU A 113 16.64 8.38 -23.67
C GLU A 113 17.90 7.77 -23.09
N TYR A 114 17.95 7.67 -21.77
CA TYR A 114 18.92 6.87 -21.06
C TYR A 114 18.21 5.67 -20.44
N ILE A 115 18.84 4.50 -20.51
CA ILE A 115 18.32 3.26 -19.91
C ILE A 115 19.29 2.79 -18.83
N ALA A 116 18.77 2.36 -17.69
CA ALA A 116 19.60 1.81 -16.63
C ALA A 116 20.19 0.47 -17.05
N SER A 117 21.51 0.34 -16.98
CA SER A 117 22.26 -0.88 -17.26
C SER A 117 22.51 -1.74 -16.02
N SER A 118 22.36 -1.15 -14.84
CA SER A 118 22.60 -1.76 -13.54
C SER A 118 21.87 -0.98 -12.44
N GLY A 119 21.91 -1.51 -11.22
CA GLY A 119 21.32 -0.91 -10.03
C GLY A 119 20.18 -1.75 -9.46
N THR A 120 19.56 -1.24 -8.40
CA THR A 120 18.46 -1.91 -7.70
C THR A 120 17.31 -0.92 -7.52
N ALA A 121 16.08 -1.37 -7.78
CA ALA A 121 14.89 -0.69 -7.28
C ALA A 121 14.44 -1.36 -5.98
N VAL A 122 14.20 -0.57 -4.95
CA VAL A 122 13.72 -1.01 -3.64
C VAL A 122 12.36 -0.36 -3.40
N LEU A 123 11.33 -1.19 -3.33
CA LEU A 123 9.96 -0.81 -3.07
C LEU A 123 9.60 -1.30 -1.67
N TYR A 124 9.39 -0.35 -0.76
CA TYR A 124 8.85 -0.59 0.57
C TYR A 124 7.33 -0.45 0.49
N ILE A 125 6.61 -1.48 0.92
CA ILE A 125 5.15 -1.52 0.99
C ILE A 125 4.80 -1.61 2.48
N ASN A 126 4.01 -0.66 2.95
CA ASN A 126 3.49 -0.65 4.32
C ASN A 126 1.98 -0.74 4.24
N THR A 127 1.42 -1.83 4.76
CA THR A 127 -0.02 -2.09 4.77
C THR A 127 -0.54 -2.00 6.19
N THR A 128 -1.58 -1.18 6.38
CA THR A 128 -2.40 -1.14 7.59
C THR A 128 -3.62 -2.02 7.37
N LEU A 129 -3.95 -2.85 8.35
CA LEU A 129 -5.13 -3.72 8.38
C LEU A 129 -6.09 -3.23 9.46
N PHE A 130 -7.40 -3.40 9.25
CA PHE A 130 -8.46 -3.05 10.21
C PHE A 130 -9.77 -3.72 9.80
N ASP A 131 -10.57 -4.21 10.74
CA ASP A 131 -11.82 -4.94 10.52
C ASP A 131 -13.09 -4.03 10.54
N ASN A 132 -12.99 -2.84 11.15
CA ASN A 132 -14.06 -1.83 11.33
C ASN A 132 -15.11 -2.16 12.40
N ASP A 133 -14.74 -2.87 13.45
CA ASP A 133 -15.56 -2.99 14.66
C ASP A 133 -15.73 -1.67 15.46
N ASN A 134 -14.94 -0.64 15.13
CA ASN A 134 -14.81 0.67 15.80
C ASN A 134 -13.93 0.67 17.06
N LEU A 135 -13.11 -0.35 17.26
CA LEU A 135 -12.01 -0.32 18.21
C LEU A 135 -10.78 0.36 17.60
N ASP A 136 -9.95 0.95 18.46
CA ASP A 136 -8.65 1.48 18.05
C ASP A 136 -7.61 0.37 18.12
N GLU A 137 -6.88 0.17 17.02
CA GLU A 137 -5.83 -0.85 16.89
C GLU A 137 -4.81 -0.87 18.05
N ASN A 138 -4.55 0.28 18.69
CA ASN A 138 -3.61 0.36 19.81
C ASN A 138 -4.24 -0.06 21.14
N GLU A 139 -5.56 0.04 21.26
CA GLU A 139 -6.32 -0.34 22.45
C GLU A 139 -6.55 -1.86 22.49
N GLU A 140 -6.76 -2.49 21.34
CA GLU A 140 -6.84 -3.96 21.18
C GLU A 140 -5.47 -4.64 21.32
N GLY A 141 -4.42 -3.91 20.94
CA GLY A 141 -3.04 -4.34 21.07
C GLY A 141 -2.53 -5.02 19.80
N LEU A 142 -1.47 -4.42 19.22
CA LEU A 142 -0.86 -4.81 17.95
C LEU A 142 -0.23 -6.21 17.88
N THR A 143 -0.34 -7.00 18.95
CA THR A 143 0.16 -8.38 19.03
C THR A 143 -0.79 -9.32 19.78
N THR A 144 -1.99 -8.85 20.09
CA THR A 144 -3.02 -9.64 20.79
C THR A 144 -3.71 -10.53 19.75
N ASP A 145 -3.93 -11.77 20.13
CA ASP A 145 -4.57 -12.83 19.35
C ASP A 145 -5.30 -13.66 20.40
N THR A 146 -6.58 -13.33 20.64
CA THR A 146 -7.31 -13.82 21.82
C THR A 146 -7.67 -15.29 21.66
N ASP A 147 -8.13 -15.69 20.48
CA ASP A 147 -8.53 -17.06 20.17
C ASP A 147 -7.39 -17.93 19.57
N ASN A 148 -6.26 -17.33 19.21
CA ASN A 148 -5.07 -17.98 18.63
C ASN A 148 -5.30 -18.60 17.24
N ASP A 149 -6.23 -18.05 16.45
CA ASP A 149 -6.53 -18.50 15.08
C ASP A 149 -5.49 -18.01 14.02
N GLY A 150 -4.63 -17.06 14.42
CA GLY A 150 -3.57 -16.47 13.62
C GLY A 150 -3.90 -15.11 13.00
N LEU A 151 -5.08 -14.56 13.24
CA LEU A 151 -5.41 -13.15 13.10
C LEU A 151 -5.07 -12.42 14.41
N LEU A 152 -4.83 -11.12 14.33
CA LEU A 152 -4.64 -10.31 15.53
C LEU A 152 -5.90 -9.48 15.68
N ASN A 153 -6.37 -9.31 16.92
CA ASN A 153 -7.64 -8.64 17.24
C ASN A 153 -7.93 -7.40 16.37
N TYR A 154 -6.96 -6.49 16.22
CA TYR A 154 -7.14 -5.25 15.43
C TYR A 154 -7.50 -5.42 13.94
N TYR A 155 -7.41 -6.64 13.38
CA TYR A 155 -7.94 -7.00 12.07
C TYR A 155 -8.66 -8.35 12.07
N ASP A 156 -9.06 -8.80 13.24
CA ASP A 156 -9.92 -9.94 13.44
C ASP A 156 -11.37 -9.46 13.51
N PHE A 157 -12.28 -10.19 12.89
CA PHE A 157 -13.71 -9.86 12.91
C PHE A 157 -14.42 -10.43 14.14
N ASP A 158 -13.73 -11.35 14.84
CA ASP A 158 -14.26 -12.26 15.85
C ASP A 158 -13.16 -12.58 16.87
N ASP A 159 -12.89 -11.66 17.78
CA ASP A 159 -11.67 -11.64 18.60
C ASP A 159 -11.45 -12.90 19.45
N ASP A 160 -12.50 -13.45 20.06
CA ASP A 160 -12.48 -14.71 20.83
C ASP A 160 -12.93 -15.92 20.01
N GLY A 161 -13.31 -15.68 18.76
CA GLY A 161 -13.61 -16.70 17.77
C GLY A 161 -14.91 -17.44 18.01
N ASP A 162 -15.81 -16.93 18.86
CA ASP A 162 -17.00 -17.65 19.32
C ASP A 162 -18.18 -17.64 18.31
N ASN A 163 -17.93 -17.11 17.10
CA ASN A 163 -18.88 -16.90 16.01
C ASN A 163 -19.89 -15.76 16.23
N VAL A 164 -19.72 -14.88 17.22
CA VAL A 164 -20.49 -13.62 17.41
C VAL A 164 -19.61 -12.41 17.09
N PRO A 165 -19.96 -11.53 16.13
CA PRO A 165 -18.99 -10.52 15.66
C PRO A 165 -18.60 -9.58 16.79
N THR A 166 -17.30 -9.26 16.92
CA THR A 166 -16.78 -8.32 17.93
C THR A 166 -17.66 -7.07 18.03
N ILE A 167 -18.01 -6.47 16.87
CA ILE A 167 -18.86 -5.26 16.79
C ILE A 167 -20.25 -5.40 17.43
N LEU A 168 -20.82 -6.60 17.53
CA LEU A 168 -22.12 -6.86 18.15
C LEU A 168 -22.04 -7.00 19.68
N GLU A 169 -20.83 -7.12 20.24
CA GLU A 169 -20.57 -7.34 21.67
C GLU A 169 -19.99 -6.11 22.37
N LEU A 170 -19.63 -5.09 21.59
CA LEU A 170 -19.22 -3.79 22.12
C LEU A 170 -20.38 -3.02 22.77
N ASP A 171 -20.05 -2.01 23.59
CA ASP A 171 -21.03 -1.02 24.08
C ASP A 171 -21.52 -0.11 22.94
N THR A 172 -22.41 -0.64 22.11
CA THR A 172 -23.04 0.10 21.01
C THR A 172 -24.19 0.99 21.47
N GLU A 173 -24.76 0.74 22.66
CA GLU A 173 -25.82 1.58 23.25
C GLU A 173 -25.27 2.89 23.82
N ASN A 174 -23.98 2.93 24.19
CA ASN A 174 -23.29 4.08 24.76
C ASN A 174 -24.10 4.68 25.93
N ALA A 175 -24.47 3.80 26.86
CA ALA A 175 -25.41 4.15 27.93
C ALA A 175 -24.86 5.25 28.86
N ASP A 176 -23.53 5.38 28.95
CA ASP A 176 -22.85 6.39 29.74
C ASP A 176 -22.54 7.70 28.98
N GLY A 177 -22.61 7.68 27.64
CA GLY A 177 -22.54 8.83 26.75
C GLY A 177 -21.14 9.32 26.42
N ASP A 178 -20.09 8.52 26.64
CA ASP A 178 -18.71 8.92 26.36
C ASP A 178 -18.25 8.60 24.92
N ASN A 179 -18.99 7.77 24.19
CA ASN A 179 -18.71 7.31 22.82
C ASN A 179 -17.41 6.51 22.71
N ASN A 180 -17.02 5.81 23.77
CA ASN A 180 -15.94 4.84 23.74
C ASN A 180 -16.53 3.42 23.90
N PRO A 181 -16.40 2.54 22.90
CA PRO A 181 -16.92 1.17 23.00
C PRO A 181 -16.21 0.32 24.07
N LEU A 182 -15.03 0.74 24.53
CA LEU A 182 -14.22 0.04 25.55
C LEU A 182 -14.53 0.47 26.98
N THR A 183 -15.39 1.47 27.19
CA THR A 183 -15.79 1.91 28.54
C THR A 183 -17.07 1.22 28.95
N ASN A 184 -16.93 0.19 29.78
CA ASN A 184 -18.02 -0.71 30.18
C ASN A 184 -18.57 -1.51 28.97
N PRO A 185 -17.72 -2.28 28.26
CA PRO A 185 -18.20 -3.20 27.24
C PRO A 185 -19.21 -4.20 27.85
N LYS A 186 -19.94 -4.91 26.98
CA LYS A 186 -20.87 -5.96 27.42
C LYS A 186 -20.08 -7.03 28.18
N ASP A 187 -20.66 -7.50 29.28
CA ASP A 187 -20.11 -8.49 30.22
C ASP A 187 -21.35 -9.18 30.82
N THR A 188 -21.84 -10.17 30.07
CA THR A 188 -23.18 -10.76 30.25
C THR A 188 -23.25 -11.56 31.55
N ASP A 189 -22.20 -12.31 31.90
CA ASP A 189 -22.13 -13.11 33.11
C ASP A 189 -21.55 -12.35 34.35
N ASN A 190 -20.95 -11.17 34.13
CA ASN A 190 -20.32 -10.30 35.13
C ASN A 190 -19.07 -10.91 35.79
N ASP A 191 -18.29 -11.71 35.07
CA ASP A 191 -17.02 -12.25 35.55
C ASP A 191 -15.84 -11.27 35.41
N GLY A 192 -16.01 -10.22 34.59
CA GLY A 192 -15.06 -9.15 34.33
C GLY A 192 -14.23 -9.31 33.07
N ILE A 193 -14.48 -10.34 32.26
CA ILE A 193 -14.06 -10.47 30.86
C ILE A 193 -15.20 -9.89 30.00
N PRO A 194 -14.92 -8.97 29.08
CA PRO A 194 -15.94 -8.51 28.13
C PRO A 194 -16.36 -9.62 27.17
N ASP A 195 -17.62 -9.62 26.75
CA ASP A 195 -18.21 -10.61 25.84
C ASP A 195 -17.35 -10.83 24.58
N TYR A 196 -16.90 -9.76 23.90
CA TYR A 196 -16.03 -9.86 22.71
C TYR A 196 -14.62 -10.46 22.94
N LEU A 197 -14.30 -10.85 24.18
CA LEU A 197 -13.07 -11.53 24.58
C LEU A 197 -13.36 -12.78 25.42
N ASP A 198 -14.60 -13.26 25.45
CA ASP A 198 -15.09 -14.35 26.28
C ASP A 198 -15.81 -15.42 25.45
N GLU A 199 -15.25 -16.62 25.40
CA GLU A 199 -15.82 -17.72 24.61
C GLU A 199 -17.11 -18.34 25.22
N ASP A 200 -17.52 -17.95 26.44
CA ASP A 200 -18.69 -18.42 27.21
C ASP A 200 -19.46 -17.24 27.82
N ASP A 201 -20.06 -16.41 26.95
CA ASP A 201 -20.68 -15.11 27.25
C ASP A 201 -21.60 -15.08 28.47
N ASP A 202 -22.37 -16.15 28.69
CA ASP A 202 -23.34 -16.22 29.78
C ASP A 202 -22.90 -17.03 31.00
N GLY A 203 -21.70 -17.64 30.92
CA GLY A 203 -21.03 -18.36 32.00
C GLY A 203 -21.75 -19.65 32.41
N ASP A 204 -22.54 -20.26 31.53
CA ASP A 204 -23.23 -21.52 31.83
C ASP A 204 -22.36 -22.78 31.63
N GLY A 205 -21.18 -22.61 31.02
CA GLY A 205 -20.18 -23.64 30.80
C GLY A 205 -20.27 -24.31 29.42
N ILE A 206 -21.08 -23.78 28.51
CA ILE A 206 -21.12 -24.14 27.10
C ILE A 206 -20.57 -22.94 26.31
N LEU A 207 -19.57 -23.17 25.45
CA LEU A 207 -19.03 -22.10 24.62
C LEU A 207 -20.13 -21.49 23.74
N THR A 208 -20.15 -20.17 23.56
CA THR A 208 -21.11 -19.43 22.72
C THR A 208 -21.23 -20.07 21.33
N ARG A 209 -20.10 -20.42 20.69
CA ARG A 209 -20.08 -21.10 19.39
C ARG A 209 -20.85 -22.43 19.37
N TYR A 210 -20.97 -23.09 20.51
CA TYR A 210 -21.69 -24.35 20.67
C TYR A 210 -23.16 -24.16 21.02
N GLU A 211 -23.65 -22.92 21.11
CA GLU A 211 -25.04 -22.58 21.36
C GLU A 211 -25.79 -22.19 20.07
N ASP A 212 -25.11 -22.30 18.92
CA ASP A 212 -25.72 -22.32 17.59
C ASP A 212 -26.55 -23.61 17.40
N ALA A 213 -27.86 -23.50 17.56
CA ALA A 213 -28.80 -24.62 17.57
C ALA A 213 -29.07 -25.20 16.19
N ASP A 214 -28.91 -24.41 15.12
CA ASP A 214 -29.21 -24.84 13.75
C ASP A 214 -27.97 -25.07 12.86
N GLY A 215 -26.79 -24.67 13.35
CA GLY A 215 -25.48 -24.92 12.78
C GLY A 215 -25.17 -24.04 11.57
N ASP A 216 -25.70 -22.83 11.54
CA ASP A 216 -25.48 -21.86 10.45
C ASP A 216 -24.30 -20.89 10.69
N LEU A 217 -23.56 -21.07 11.78
CA LEU A 217 -22.44 -20.26 12.25
C LEU A 217 -22.87 -18.84 12.69
N ASP A 218 -24.10 -18.68 13.16
CA ASP A 218 -24.65 -17.43 13.68
C ASP A 218 -25.48 -17.65 14.96
N PRO A 219 -24.83 -17.77 16.14
CA PRO A 219 -25.51 -17.89 17.44
C PRO A 219 -26.46 -16.73 17.75
N THR A 220 -26.27 -15.57 17.09
CA THR A 220 -27.03 -14.34 17.40
C THR A 220 -28.51 -14.42 17.05
N ASN A 221 -28.87 -15.37 16.18
CA ASN A 221 -30.22 -15.52 15.65
C ASN A 221 -31.03 -16.64 16.35
N ASP A 222 -30.39 -17.42 17.22
CA ASP A 222 -31.01 -18.50 17.97
C ASP A 222 -31.66 -18.01 19.27
N ILE A 223 -32.99 -18.11 19.31
CA ILE A 223 -33.81 -17.52 20.36
C ILE A 223 -34.90 -18.51 20.80
N THR A 224 -34.73 -19.11 21.97
CA THR A 224 -35.73 -19.96 22.61
C THR A 224 -36.81 -19.15 23.33
N ASP A 225 -36.44 -18.08 24.03
CA ASP A 225 -37.38 -17.13 24.67
C ASP A 225 -37.15 -15.70 24.15
N PRO A 226 -38.03 -15.18 23.27
CA PRO A 226 -37.92 -13.82 22.75
C PRO A 226 -37.98 -12.70 23.79
N ALA A 227 -38.35 -12.99 25.04
CA ALA A 227 -38.32 -12.02 26.14
C ALA A 227 -36.93 -11.90 26.79
N VAL A 228 -36.04 -12.88 26.59
CA VAL A 228 -34.67 -12.89 27.13
C VAL A 228 -33.69 -12.38 26.09
N GLY A 229 -33.74 -12.91 24.87
CA GLY A 229 -32.80 -12.56 23.81
C GLY A 229 -32.24 -13.80 23.13
N ALA A 230 -31.06 -13.66 22.54
CA ALA A 230 -30.31 -14.78 21.99
C ALA A 230 -29.95 -15.79 23.10
N ASP A 231 -29.88 -17.06 22.72
CA ASP A 231 -29.70 -18.15 23.67
C ASP A 231 -28.30 -18.15 24.32
N TYR A 232 -27.26 -17.75 23.58
CA TYR A 232 -25.89 -17.60 24.10
C TYR A 232 -25.68 -16.50 25.17
N LEU A 233 -26.71 -15.69 25.42
CA LEU A 233 -26.71 -14.65 26.45
C LEU A 233 -27.61 -15.01 27.63
N ASN A 234 -28.01 -16.28 27.74
CA ASN A 234 -29.08 -16.72 28.61
C ASN A 234 -28.70 -18.02 29.33
N PRO A 235 -28.19 -17.94 30.57
CA PRO A 235 -27.59 -19.09 31.27
C PRO A 235 -28.62 -20.13 31.75
N ALA A 236 -29.87 -19.98 31.34
CA ALA A 236 -30.91 -20.98 31.47
C ALA A 236 -31.00 -21.92 30.26
N VAL A 237 -30.24 -21.69 29.17
CA VAL A 237 -30.36 -22.38 27.87
C VAL A 237 -29.06 -23.11 27.47
N ALA A 238 -28.49 -23.92 28.36
CA ALA A 238 -27.30 -24.76 28.11
C ALA A 238 -27.44 -25.93 27.08
N ASN A 239 -27.95 -25.71 25.87
CA ASN A 239 -28.05 -26.74 24.82
C ASN A 239 -26.82 -26.73 23.91
N SER A 240 -25.88 -27.65 24.14
CA SER A 240 -24.68 -27.75 23.29
C SER A 240 -24.91 -28.46 21.95
N ASN A 241 -24.48 -27.81 20.87
CA ASN A 241 -24.26 -28.32 19.53
C ASN A 241 -22.80 -28.03 19.11
N PRO A 242 -21.89 -29.02 19.08
CA PRO A 242 -20.49 -28.76 18.76
C PRO A 242 -20.28 -28.20 17.35
N ILE A 243 -19.72 -26.98 17.27
CA ILE A 243 -19.34 -26.24 16.06
C ILE A 243 -17.83 -25.99 16.10
N ASP A 244 -17.07 -26.88 15.47
CA ASP A 244 -15.60 -26.81 15.37
C ASP A 244 -15.19 -26.12 14.05
N GLU A 245 -15.80 -24.96 13.78
CA GLU A 245 -15.60 -24.15 12.57
C GLU A 245 -15.74 -22.67 12.92
N TYR A 246 -14.82 -21.86 12.40
CA TYR A 246 -14.92 -20.41 12.39
C TYR A 246 -15.66 -19.96 11.13
N ARG A 247 -16.41 -18.86 11.25
CA ARG A 247 -16.97 -18.16 10.10
C ARG A 247 -15.91 -17.47 9.23
N GLU A 248 -16.35 -16.81 8.17
CA GLU A 248 -15.47 -16.00 7.33
C GLU A 248 -15.26 -14.62 7.96
N HIS A 249 -14.00 -14.26 8.19
CA HIS A 249 -13.58 -12.97 8.75
C HIS A 249 -13.27 -12.04 7.60
N GLU A 250 -13.77 -10.81 7.68
CA GLU A 250 -13.58 -9.77 6.67
C GLU A 250 -12.83 -8.59 7.28
N PHE A 251 -11.69 -8.21 6.70
CA PHE A 251 -10.94 -7.03 7.12
C PHE A 251 -10.47 -6.21 5.92
N ASN A 252 -10.29 -4.92 6.15
CA ASN A 252 -9.85 -3.94 5.17
C ASN A 252 -8.34 -3.76 5.23
N TYR A 253 -7.77 -3.33 4.11
CA TYR A 253 -6.38 -2.93 4.05
C TYR A 253 -6.21 -1.61 3.30
N THR A 254 -5.21 -0.84 3.71
CA THR A 254 -4.70 0.32 2.98
C THR A 254 -3.19 0.23 2.92
N SER A 255 -2.64 0.36 1.72
CA SER A 255 -1.20 0.27 1.49
C SER A 255 -0.61 1.58 1.03
N ASP A 256 0.52 1.93 1.63
CA ASP A 256 1.39 3.02 1.24
C ASP A 256 2.71 2.45 0.69
N ILE A 257 3.37 3.22 -0.18
CA ILE A 257 4.68 2.81 -0.71
C ILE A 257 5.73 3.90 -0.65
N ILE A 258 6.98 3.46 -0.50
CA ILE A 258 8.18 4.26 -0.73
C ILE A 258 9.04 3.55 -1.78
N LEU A 259 9.37 4.25 -2.85
CA LEU A 259 10.21 3.71 -3.92
C LEU A 259 11.56 4.43 -3.99
N ILE A 260 12.64 3.66 -4.01
CA ILE A 260 14.02 4.17 -4.09
C ILE A 260 14.79 3.38 -5.15
N LEU A 261 15.55 4.10 -5.99
CA LEU A 261 16.55 3.51 -6.87
C LEU A 261 17.94 3.67 -6.26
N GLU A 262 18.75 2.62 -6.29
CA GLU A 262 20.09 2.59 -5.70
C GLU A 262 21.14 2.11 -6.69
N ASN A 263 22.31 2.73 -6.62
CA ASN A 263 23.55 2.34 -7.32
C ASN A 263 23.34 2.06 -8.82
N PHE A 264 22.54 2.89 -9.50
CA PHE A 264 22.18 2.67 -10.89
C PHE A 264 22.97 3.55 -11.85
N ILE A 265 23.18 3.02 -13.05
CA ILE A 265 23.93 3.66 -14.13
C ILE A 265 23.04 3.75 -15.36
N LEU A 266 22.62 4.96 -15.69
CA LEU A 266 21.86 5.31 -16.89
C LEU A 266 22.81 5.52 -18.06
N ILE A 267 22.56 4.86 -19.20
CA ILE A 267 23.42 4.91 -20.39
C ILE A 267 22.63 5.44 -21.60
N ASN A 268 23.25 6.36 -22.35
CA ASN A 268 22.86 6.75 -23.70
C ASN A 268 24.11 6.85 -24.58
N GLY A 269 24.36 5.83 -25.42
CA GLY A 269 25.57 5.77 -26.24
C GLY A 269 26.84 5.69 -25.39
N GLU A 270 27.66 6.74 -25.44
CA GLU A 270 28.90 6.86 -24.65
C GLU A 270 28.70 7.69 -23.36
N GLU A 271 27.51 8.27 -23.16
CA GLU A 271 27.19 9.07 -21.98
C GLU A 271 26.63 8.19 -20.86
N GLU A 272 27.10 8.46 -19.64
CA GLU A 272 26.68 7.77 -18.43
C GLU A 272 26.25 8.76 -17.34
N ILE A 273 25.12 8.48 -16.68
CA ILE A 273 24.69 9.16 -15.47
C ILE A 273 24.70 8.15 -14.32
N ASN A 274 25.57 8.40 -13.35
CA ASN A 274 25.74 7.56 -12.17
C ASN A 274 24.98 8.13 -10.96
N ARG A 275 24.20 7.30 -10.28
CA ARG A 275 23.46 7.69 -9.07
C ARG A 275 23.58 6.61 -8.00
N GLU A 276 24.09 6.99 -6.83
CA GLU A 276 24.16 6.10 -5.67
C GLU A 276 22.78 5.88 -5.05
N ARG A 277 21.95 6.93 -4.99
CA ARG A 277 20.61 6.87 -4.43
C ARG A 277 19.72 7.91 -5.09
N PHE A 278 18.50 7.51 -5.42
CA PHE A 278 17.46 8.39 -5.93
C PHE A 278 16.10 7.97 -5.37
N PRO A 279 15.53 8.75 -4.44
CA PRO A 279 14.15 8.57 -4.02
C PRO A 279 13.23 8.82 -5.23
N MET A 280 12.49 7.81 -5.67
CA MET A 280 11.43 8.01 -6.66
C MET A 280 10.26 8.76 -6.02
N GLY A 281 9.97 8.50 -4.75
CA GLY A 281 8.96 9.21 -3.95
C GLY A 281 8.10 8.25 -3.16
N THR A 282 6.95 8.74 -2.70
CA THR A 282 5.94 7.96 -1.98
C THR A 282 4.60 8.02 -2.71
N ILE A 283 3.75 7.01 -2.49
CA ILE A 283 2.33 7.06 -2.85
C ILE A 283 1.56 6.56 -1.63
N ASP A 284 0.75 7.44 -1.06
CA ASP A 284 -0.15 7.12 0.04
C ASP A 284 -1.43 6.50 -0.55
N ALA A 285 -2.00 5.50 0.13
CA ALA A 285 -3.16 4.74 -0.31
C ALA A 285 -3.06 4.31 -1.79
N ILE A 286 -1.92 3.73 -2.18
CA ILE A 286 -1.72 3.21 -3.55
C ILE A 286 -2.78 2.16 -3.88
N GLU A 287 -3.19 1.39 -2.88
CA GLU A 287 -4.24 0.39 -2.97
C GLU A 287 -5.00 0.33 -1.65
N THR A 288 -6.32 0.22 -1.76
CA THR A 288 -7.22 -0.09 -0.65
C THR A 288 -8.13 -1.22 -1.08
N GLY A 289 -8.47 -2.12 -0.18
CA GLY A 289 -9.36 -3.23 -0.49
C GLY A 289 -9.83 -3.96 0.75
N VAL A 290 -10.50 -5.07 0.48
CA VAL A 290 -11.06 -5.98 1.49
C VAL A 290 -10.44 -7.35 1.26
N GLN A 291 -10.05 -8.01 2.34
CA GLN A 291 -9.61 -9.40 2.37
C GLN A 291 -10.57 -10.21 3.21
N THR A 292 -10.80 -11.45 2.77
CA THR A 292 -11.55 -12.43 3.56
C THR A 292 -10.67 -13.63 3.85
N VAL A 293 -10.82 -14.17 5.06
CA VAL A 293 -10.10 -15.34 5.54
C VAL A 293 -11.06 -16.20 6.35
N VAL A 294 -10.97 -17.52 6.21
CA VAL A 294 -11.61 -18.45 7.13
C VAL A 294 -10.46 -19.05 7.94
N PRO A 295 -10.32 -18.71 9.22
CA PRO A 295 -9.27 -19.25 10.07
C PRO A 295 -9.34 -20.76 10.17
N VAL A 296 -8.20 -21.40 10.42
CA VAL A 296 -8.15 -22.86 10.56
C VAL A 296 -8.45 -23.20 12.00
N PHE A 297 -9.57 -23.86 12.26
CA PHE A 297 -9.87 -24.39 13.58
C PHE A 297 -8.80 -25.40 14.04
N VAL A 298 -8.27 -25.22 15.25
CA VAL A 298 -7.26 -26.10 15.86
C VAL A 298 -7.75 -26.60 17.21
N ASP A 299 -8.09 -27.90 17.28
CA ASP A 299 -8.45 -28.64 18.51
C ASP A 299 -7.38 -28.58 19.65
#